data_AF-A0A3D3KKD7-F1
#
_entry.id   AF-A0A3D3KKD7-F1
#
_cell.length_a   1.000
_cell.length_b   1.000
_cell.length_c   1.000
_cell.angle_alpha   90.00
_cell.angle_beta   90.00
_cell.angle_gamma   90.00
#
_symmetry.space_group_name_H-M   'P 1'
#
loop_
_entity.id
_entity.type
_entity.pdbx_description
1 polymer ?
#
loop_
_entity_poly.entity_id
_entity_poly.type
_entity_poly.pdbx_seq_one_letter_code
_entity_poly.pdbx_strand_id
1 'polypeptide(L)'
;MDHVRVSILTTAFIVLIGCATDPYGPVTYNKSDLDKLLKTNACPGCNLSGADLRGGFMGYAHLSGANLSGAHLDGAMLVEADLTNANLSGAKLHDATLRNANLTGANLDGAIVVGACFLDAKGLSTEQVEDLKRRGAVFHERSF
;
A
#
# COMPACT_ATOMS: atom_id res chain seq x y z
N MET A 1 -20.61 14.24 -30.27
CA MET A 1 -20.97 15.23 -29.25
C MET A 1 -21.03 14.57 -27.88
N ASP A 2 -19.96 14.33 -27.14
CA ASP A 2 -18.55 14.32 -27.44
C ASP A 2 -17.89 13.34 -26.48
N HIS A 3 -16.99 12.58 -27.08
CA HIS A 3 -15.99 11.76 -26.43
C HIS A 3 -15.26 12.58 -25.35
N VAL A 4 -15.67 12.46 -24.09
CA VAL A 4 -14.76 12.72 -22.96
C VAL A 4 -13.82 11.51 -22.86
N ARG A 5 -13.00 11.38 -23.90
CA ARG A 5 -11.81 10.54 -24.00
C ARG A 5 -10.64 11.37 -23.46
N VAL A 6 -10.62 11.64 -22.16
CA VAL A 6 -9.46 12.24 -21.49
C VAL A 6 -9.27 11.52 -20.16
N SER A 7 -8.06 10.98 -19.94
CA SER A 7 -7.62 10.11 -18.84
C SER A 7 -7.84 8.59 -18.97
N ILE A 8 -7.71 8.04 -20.18
CA ILE A 8 -7.15 6.68 -20.36
C ILE A 8 -5.66 6.84 -20.71
N LEU A 9 -4.88 7.32 -19.76
CA LEU A 9 -3.42 7.30 -19.73
C LEU A 9 -3.08 7.24 -18.25
N THR A 10 -3.13 6.07 -17.64
CA THR A 10 -1.91 5.30 -17.41
C THR A 10 -2.24 3.81 -17.37
N THR A 11 -1.47 3.04 -18.11
CA THR A 11 -1.35 1.59 -18.03
C THR A 11 -1.20 1.12 -16.58
N ALA A 12 -2.29 0.70 -15.93
CA ALA A 12 -2.21 -0.09 -14.72
C ALA A 12 -1.75 -1.49 -15.12
N PHE A 13 -0.44 -1.71 -15.00
CA PHE A 13 0.25 -2.97 -15.26
C PHE A 13 -0.04 -3.98 -14.13
N ILE A 14 -1.30 -4.23 -13.77
CA ILE A 14 -1.62 -5.04 -12.57
C ILE A 14 -2.79 -5.99 -12.85
N VAL A 15 -2.37 -7.18 -13.27
CA VAL A 15 -2.95 -8.52 -13.10
C VAL A 15 -4.13 -8.95 -13.99
N LEU A 16 -3.73 -9.55 -15.12
CA LEU A 16 -4.24 -10.84 -15.58
C LEU A 16 -4.00 -11.91 -14.48
N ILE A 17 -5.06 -12.40 -13.81
CA ILE A 17 -4.98 -13.70 -13.13
C ILE A 17 -5.29 -14.78 -14.18
N GLY A 18 -4.24 -15.48 -14.59
CA GLY A 18 -4.32 -16.72 -15.33
C GLY A 18 -2.98 -17.46 -15.26
N CYS A 19 -2.90 -18.38 -14.31
CA CYS A 19 -1.88 -19.42 -14.12
C CYS A 19 -0.61 -19.12 -13.29
N ALA A 20 -0.51 -19.95 -12.25
CA ALA A 20 0.67 -20.60 -11.69
C ALA A 20 1.54 -19.83 -10.68
N THR A 21 1.43 -20.30 -9.44
CA THR A 21 2.42 -20.27 -8.35
C THR A 21 2.79 -18.91 -7.76
N ASP A 22 1.84 -18.26 -7.08
CA ASP A 22 2.22 -17.38 -5.98
C ASP A 22 2.50 -18.24 -4.73
N PRO A 23 3.69 -18.16 -4.12
CA PRO A 23 4.02 -18.91 -2.90
C PRO A 23 3.26 -18.45 -1.65
N TYR A 24 2.27 -17.56 -1.80
CA TYR A 24 1.50 -16.91 -0.74
C TYR A 24 0.04 -17.41 -0.62
N GLY A 25 -0.33 -18.46 -1.36
CA GLY A 25 -1.66 -19.07 -1.27
C GLY A 25 -2.71 -18.44 -2.20
N PRO A 26 -3.98 -18.89 -2.10
CA PRO A 26 -5.05 -18.41 -2.97
C PRO A 26 -5.29 -16.91 -2.74
N VAL A 27 -5.43 -16.18 -3.85
CA VAL A 27 -5.71 -14.75 -3.86
C VAL A 27 -7.06 -14.46 -3.19
N THR A 28 -7.07 -13.73 -2.06
CA THR A 28 -8.27 -13.49 -1.21
C THR A 28 -8.89 -12.09 -1.32
N TYR A 29 -8.32 -11.18 -2.11
CA TYR A 29 -8.89 -9.85 -2.29
C TYR A 29 -10.19 -9.88 -3.11
N ASN A 30 -11.04 -8.89 -2.91
CA ASN A 30 -12.25 -8.71 -3.71
C ASN A 30 -11.92 -7.93 -5.00
N LYS A 31 -12.19 -8.52 -6.16
CA LYS A 31 -11.97 -7.86 -7.46
C LYS A 31 -12.72 -6.53 -7.59
N SER A 32 -13.93 -6.43 -7.04
CA SER A 32 -14.68 -5.16 -7.09
C SER A 32 -14.03 -4.06 -6.25
N ASP A 33 -13.37 -4.44 -5.16
CA ASP A 33 -12.66 -3.51 -4.29
C ASP A 33 -11.38 -3.02 -4.96
N LEU A 34 -10.63 -3.92 -5.60
CA LEU A 34 -9.49 -3.55 -6.42
C LEU A 34 -9.92 -2.59 -7.54
N ASP A 35 -10.97 -2.93 -8.28
CA ASP A 35 -11.54 -2.07 -9.33
C ASP A 35 -11.91 -0.69 -8.80
N LYS A 36 -12.55 -0.63 -7.62
CA LYS A 36 -12.93 0.61 -6.96
C LYS A 36 -11.69 1.44 -6.66
N LEU A 37 -10.68 0.87 -5.99
CA LEU A 37 -9.43 1.55 -5.70
C LEU A 37 -8.78 2.12 -6.97
N LEU A 38 -8.66 1.32 -8.02
CA LEU A 38 -8.00 1.74 -9.26
C LEU A 38 -8.77 2.86 -10.00
N LYS A 39 -10.09 2.91 -9.84
CA LYS A 39 -10.94 3.92 -10.51
C LYS A 39 -11.07 5.21 -9.71
N THR A 40 -11.15 5.12 -8.38
CA THR A 40 -11.52 6.25 -7.53
C THR A 40 -10.40 6.71 -6.60
N ASN A 41 -9.31 5.94 -6.51
CA ASN A 41 -8.26 6.10 -5.51
C ASN A 41 -8.80 6.07 -4.06
N ALA A 42 -9.98 5.49 -3.85
CA ALA A 42 -10.66 5.48 -2.55
C ALA A 42 -11.35 4.14 -2.29
N CYS A 43 -10.84 3.42 -1.30
CA CYS A 43 -11.33 2.11 -0.91
C CYS A 43 -11.27 1.92 0.63
N PRO A 44 -11.97 2.77 1.41
CA PRO A 44 -12.03 2.60 2.85
C PRO A 44 -12.72 1.27 3.20
N GLY A 45 -12.11 0.50 4.11
CA GLY A 45 -12.62 -0.80 4.57
C GLY A 45 -12.55 -1.93 3.54
N CYS A 46 -11.94 -1.70 2.36
CA CYS A 46 -11.89 -2.69 1.29
C CYS A 46 -11.01 -3.89 1.63
N ASN A 47 -11.35 -5.06 1.06
CA ASN A 47 -10.50 -6.23 1.13
C ASN A 47 -9.55 -6.32 -0.07
N LEU A 48 -8.30 -5.95 0.16
CA LEU A 48 -7.18 -5.97 -0.77
C LEU A 48 -6.09 -6.96 -0.31
N SER A 49 -6.46 -7.95 0.51
CA SER A 49 -5.50 -8.93 1.05
C SER A 49 -4.86 -9.77 -0.06
N GLY A 50 -3.54 -9.85 -0.05
CA GLY A 50 -2.77 -10.53 -1.10
C GLY A 50 -2.90 -9.89 -2.49
N ALA A 51 -3.45 -8.68 -2.61
CA ALA A 51 -3.53 -8.00 -3.89
C ALA A 51 -2.13 -7.69 -4.42
N ASP A 52 -1.93 -7.95 -5.70
CA ASP A 52 -0.78 -7.40 -6.40
C ASP A 52 -1.06 -5.93 -6.67
N LEU A 53 -0.23 -5.05 -6.13
CA LEU A 53 -0.29 -3.59 -6.24
C LEU A 53 1.12 -3.03 -6.47
N ARG A 54 2.05 -3.87 -6.98
CA ARG A 54 3.45 -3.52 -7.20
C ARG A 54 3.57 -2.34 -8.16
N GLY A 55 4.36 -1.34 -7.77
CA GLY A 55 4.53 -0.10 -8.54
C GLY A 55 3.26 0.73 -8.70
N GLY A 56 2.19 0.43 -7.95
CA GLY A 56 0.91 1.14 -8.05
C GLY A 56 1.03 2.60 -7.65
N PHE A 57 0.42 3.49 -8.44
CA PHE A 57 0.32 4.91 -8.13
C PHE A 57 -0.95 5.17 -7.29
N MET A 58 -0.77 5.25 -5.97
CA MET A 58 -1.85 5.41 -4.98
C MET A 58 -1.56 6.60 -4.04
N GLY A 59 -0.92 7.64 -4.58
CA GLY A 59 -0.72 8.88 -3.83
C GLY A 59 -2.08 9.49 -3.46
N TYR A 60 -2.21 10.00 -2.24
CA TYR A 60 -3.46 10.53 -1.69
C TYR A 60 -4.61 9.51 -1.61
N ALA A 61 -4.33 8.21 -1.71
CA ALA A 61 -5.39 7.20 -1.67
C ALA A 61 -6.11 7.18 -0.31
N HIS A 62 -7.43 7.00 -0.33
CA HIS A 62 -8.24 6.84 0.88
C HIS A 62 -8.39 5.34 1.17
N LEU A 63 -7.53 4.78 2.01
CA LEU A 63 -7.43 3.36 2.35
C LEU A 63 -7.69 3.11 3.84
N SER A 64 -8.39 4.01 4.52
CA SER A 64 -8.69 3.87 5.94
C SER A 64 -9.47 2.58 6.24
N GLY A 65 -8.98 1.79 7.19
CA GLY A 65 -9.52 0.49 7.56
C GLY A 65 -9.39 -0.60 6.49
N ALA A 66 -8.69 -0.36 5.38
CA ALA A 66 -8.53 -1.36 4.33
C ALA A 66 -7.71 -2.56 4.84
N ASN A 67 -8.08 -3.76 4.41
CA ASN A 67 -7.29 -4.96 4.63
C ASN A 67 -6.31 -5.14 3.47
N LEU A 68 -5.03 -4.82 3.71
CA LEU A 68 -3.89 -4.99 2.81
C LEU A 68 -2.95 -6.11 3.28
N SER A 69 -3.43 -7.00 4.16
CA SER A 69 -2.58 -8.07 4.69
C SER A 69 -2.03 -8.95 3.58
N GLY A 70 -0.72 -9.20 3.60
CA GLY A 70 -0.01 -9.96 2.57
C GLY A 70 0.01 -9.32 1.17
N ALA A 71 -0.51 -8.10 0.97
CA ALA A 71 -0.52 -7.46 -0.34
C ALA A 71 0.91 -7.22 -0.85
N HIS A 72 1.10 -7.33 -2.17
CA HIS A 72 2.38 -7.03 -2.82
C HIS A 72 2.38 -5.56 -3.24
N LEU A 73 3.03 -4.71 -2.45
CA LEU A 73 3.13 -3.25 -2.63
C LEU A 73 4.58 -2.83 -2.98
N ASP A 74 5.41 -3.75 -3.46
CA ASP A 74 6.80 -3.46 -3.80
C ASP A 74 6.87 -2.30 -4.81
N GLY A 75 7.63 -1.25 -4.48
CA GLY A 75 7.76 -0.02 -5.28
C GLY A 75 6.48 0.83 -5.39
N ALA A 76 5.41 0.53 -4.65
CA ALA A 76 4.18 1.31 -4.71
C ALA A 76 4.37 2.75 -4.19
N MET A 77 3.67 3.70 -4.79
CA MET A 77 3.67 5.11 -4.38
C MET A 77 2.42 5.42 -3.57
N LEU A 78 2.56 5.46 -2.25
CA LEU A 78 1.52 5.75 -1.25
C LEU A 78 1.73 7.13 -0.58
N VAL A 79 2.32 8.07 -1.31
CA VAL A 79 2.61 9.43 -0.80
C VAL A 79 1.32 10.09 -0.33
N GLU A 80 1.28 10.57 0.91
CA GLU A 80 0.11 11.21 1.53
C GLU A 80 -1.17 10.34 1.57
N ALA A 81 -1.05 9.01 1.42
CA ALA A 81 -2.19 8.12 1.54
C ALA A 81 -2.74 8.08 2.98
N ASP A 82 -4.06 7.96 3.11
CA ASP A 82 -4.72 7.68 4.38
C ASP A 82 -4.82 6.17 4.58
N LEU A 83 -3.97 5.63 5.45
CA LEU A 83 -3.91 4.23 5.86
C LEU A 83 -4.36 4.07 7.33
N THR A 84 -5.15 5.00 7.85
CA THR A 84 -5.63 4.94 9.24
C THR A 84 -6.35 3.63 9.52
N ASN A 85 -5.97 2.93 10.59
CA ASN A 85 -6.49 1.61 10.96
C ASN A 85 -6.39 0.52 9.87
N ALA A 86 -5.58 0.71 8.83
CA ALA A 86 -5.39 -0.29 7.80
C ALA A 86 -4.61 -1.49 8.33
N ASN A 87 -4.93 -2.69 7.83
CA ASN A 87 -4.17 -3.90 8.14
C ASN A 87 -3.13 -4.15 7.05
N LEU A 88 -1.86 -3.88 7.33
CA LEU A 88 -0.70 -4.14 6.45
C LEU A 88 0.13 -5.33 6.94
N SER A 89 -0.43 -6.21 7.78
CA SER A 89 0.34 -7.32 8.32
C SER A 89 0.84 -8.26 7.22
N GLY A 90 2.13 -8.58 7.25
CA GLY A 90 2.79 -9.38 6.21
C GLY A 90 2.84 -8.75 4.81
N ALA A 91 2.41 -7.49 4.63
CA ALA A 91 2.46 -6.82 3.34
C ALA A 91 3.91 -6.62 2.88
N LYS A 92 4.15 -6.67 1.57
CA LYS A 92 5.47 -6.46 0.99
C LYS A 92 5.59 -5.03 0.50
N LEU A 93 6.45 -4.26 1.14
CA LEU A 93 6.63 -2.82 0.90
C LEU A 93 8.05 -2.52 0.42
N HIS A 94 8.77 -3.49 -0.18
CA HIS A 94 10.15 -3.26 -0.62
C HIS A 94 10.21 -2.03 -1.52
N ASP A 95 11.07 -1.05 -1.18
CA ASP A 95 11.21 0.23 -1.90
C ASP A 95 9.90 1.03 -2.11
N ALA A 96 8.83 0.73 -1.36
CA ALA A 96 7.59 1.50 -1.42
C ALA A 96 7.78 2.90 -0.82
N THR A 97 7.06 3.89 -1.34
CA THR A 97 7.12 5.27 -0.83
C THR A 97 5.85 5.60 -0.05
N LEU A 98 5.95 5.73 1.27
CA LEU A 98 4.87 6.11 2.20
C LEU A 98 5.11 7.51 2.81
N ARG A 99 5.80 8.40 2.07
CA ARG A 99 6.10 9.75 2.55
C ARG A 99 4.82 10.49 2.94
N ASN A 100 4.78 11.12 4.11
CA ASN A 100 3.62 11.83 4.65
C ASN A 100 2.33 11.00 4.83
N ALA A 101 2.37 9.67 4.65
CA ALA A 101 1.19 8.83 4.81
C ALA A 101 0.68 8.85 6.27
N ASN A 102 -0.63 8.73 6.46
CA ASN A 102 -1.23 8.60 7.79
C ASN A 102 -1.39 7.11 8.15
N LEU A 103 -0.55 6.62 9.06
CA LEU A 103 -0.54 5.23 9.53
C LEU A 103 -1.12 5.10 10.95
N THR A 104 -1.90 6.08 11.42
CA THR A 104 -2.48 6.03 12.78
C THR A 104 -3.31 4.77 12.95
N GLY A 105 -2.92 3.91 13.90
CA GLY A 105 -3.59 2.64 14.17
C GLY A 105 -3.38 1.54 13.12
N ALA A 106 -2.51 1.75 12.13
CA ALA A 106 -2.22 0.74 11.13
C ALA A 106 -1.42 -0.44 11.74
N ASN A 107 -1.76 -1.66 11.32
CA ASN A 107 -1.01 -2.86 11.71
C ASN A 107 0.11 -3.14 10.68
N LEU A 108 1.38 -3.09 11.12
CA LEU A 108 2.57 -3.33 10.28
C LEU A 108 3.34 -4.61 10.69
N ASP A 109 2.71 -5.48 11.47
CA ASP A 109 3.32 -6.70 12.00
C ASP A 109 3.74 -7.63 10.85
N GLY A 110 5.01 -8.02 10.83
CA GLY A 110 5.57 -8.89 9.81
C GLY A 110 5.64 -8.27 8.40
N ALA A 111 5.28 -7.00 8.21
CA ALA A 111 5.45 -6.32 6.93
C ALA A 111 6.94 -6.30 6.52
N ILE A 112 7.21 -6.49 5.23
CA ILE A 112 8.56 -6.47 4.68
C ILE A 112 8.84 -5.04 4.19
N VAL A 113 9.66 -4.30 4.94
CA VAL A 113 9.81 -2.84 4.77
C VAL A 113 11.23 -2.42 4.36
N VAL A 114 12.07 -3.36 3.93
CA VAL A 114 13.44 -3.06 3.48
C VAL A 114 13.38 -2.03 2.35
N GLY A 115 14.05 -0.88 2.51
CA GLY A 115 14.06 0.21 1.53
C GLY A 115 12.80 1.07 1.49
N ALA A 116 11.72 0.67 2.19
CA ALA A 116 10.48 1.43 2.22
C ALA A 116 10.71 2.80 2.89
N CYS A 117 10.25 3.87 2.24
CA CYS A 117 10.45 5.23 2.71
C CYS A 117 9.23 5.73 3.50
N PHE A 118 9.40 5.93 4.80
CA PHE A 118 8.38 6.45 5.74
C PHE A 118 8.67 7.90 6.18
N LEU A 119 9.39 8.67 5.36
CA LEU A 119 9.71 10.05 5.66
C LEU A 119 8.44 10.86 5.99
N ASP A 120 8.42 11.51 7.15
CA ASP A 120 7.30 12.31 7.65
C ASP A 120 5.96 11.55 7.77
N ALA A 121 5.99 10.21 7.76
CA ALA A 121 4.79 9.40 8.01
C ALA A 121 4.27 9.65 9.44
N LYS A 122 2.95 9.68 9.58
CA LYS A 122 2.26 10.06 10.83
C LYS A 122 1.64 8.85 11.49
N GLY A 123 1.44 8.92 12.80
CA GLY A 123 0.66 7.92 13.54
C GLY A 123 1.41 6.66 13.96
N LEU A 124 2.72 6.61 13.71
CA LEU A 124 3.61 5.57 14.24
C LEU A 124 4.12 5.96 15.64
N SER A 125 4.15 5.01 16.57
CA SER A 125 4.83 5.19 17.85
C SER A 125 6.34 5.16 17.68
N THR A 126 7.09 5.68 18.65
CA THR A 126 8.56 5.59 18.67
C THR A 126 9.04 4.15 18.54
N GLU A 127 8.36 3.22 19.21
CA GLU A 127 8.71 1.81 19.22
C GLU A 127 8.52 1.17 17.84
N GLN A 128 7.43 1.52 17.13
CA GLN A 128 7.20 1.11 15.76
C GLN A 128 8.25 1.69 14.81
N VAL A 129 8.60 2.97 14.96
CA VAL A 129 9.64 3.61 14.12
C VAL A 129 10.98 2.90 14.28
N GLU A 130 11.41 2.64 15.51
CA GLU A 130 12.69 1.95 15.75
C GLU A 130 12.66 0.49 15.25
N ASP A 131 11.52 -0.19 15.37
CA ASP A 131 11.35 -1.52 14.79
C ASP A 131 11.44 -1.52 13.26
N LEU A 132 10.74 -0.60 12.60
CA LEU A 132 10.76 -0.47 11.15
C LEU A 132 12.16 -0.12 10.64
N LYS A 133 12.90 0.76 11.33
CA LYS A 133 14.31 1.05 11.03
C LYS A 133 15.19 -0.21 11.13
N ARG A 134 15.04 -1.02 12.18
CA ARG A 134 15.77 -2.30 12.31
C ARG A 134 15.43 -3.27 11.17
N ARG A 135 14.21 -3.21 10.65
CA ARG A 135 13.75 -3.99 9.47
C ARG A 135 14.16 -3.36 8.12
N GLY A 136 14.96 -2.29 8.11
CA GLY A 136 15.51 -1.68 6.91
C GLY A 136 14.65 -0.58 6.28
N ALA A 137 13.63 -0.08 6.97
CA ALA A 137 12.87 1.07 6.51
C ALA A 137 13.67 2.38 6.63
N VAL A 138 13.41 3.31 5.72
CA VAL A 138 14.05 4.61 5.65
C VAL A 138 13.17 5.67 6.30
N PHE A 139 13.72 6.41 7.25
CA PHE A 139 13.12 7.57 7.91
C PHE A 139 14.03 8.79 7.78
N HIS A 140 13.54 9.99 8.17
CA HIS A 140 14.42 11.15 8.29
C HIS A 140 15.47 10.91 9.37
N GLU A 141 16.72 11.25 9.09
CA GLU A 141 17.73 11.44 10.12
C GLU A 141 17.44 12.77 10.84
N ARG A 142 16.57 12.74 11.85
CA ARG A 142 16.67 13.74 12.92
C ARG A 142 16.86 13.01 14.23
N SER A 143 18.11 13.14 14.68
CA SER A 143 18.63 12.85 16.01
C SER A 143 17.66 13.30 17.09
N PHE A 144 17.58 12.46 18.12
CA PHE A 144 16.90 12.66 19.39
C PHE A 144 17.03 14.07 19.97
#